data_AF-H2C6F8-F1
#
_entry.id   AF-H2C6F8-F1
#
_cell.length_a   1.000
_cell.length_b   1.000
_cell.length_c   1.000
_cell.angle_alpha   90.00
_cell.angle_beta   90.00
_cell.angle_gamma   90.00
#
_symmetry.space_group_name_H-M   'P 1'
#
loop_
_entity.id
_entity.type
_entity.pdbx_description
1 polymer ?
#
loop_
_entity_poly.entity_id
_entity_poly.type
_entity_poly.pdbx_seq_one_letter_code
_entity_poly.pdbx_strand_id
1 'polypeptide(L)'
;MKALSSPVFLILMLLILLSILIPSLLILNSTPIYSSQGKIASTLYTQLQQQQQQQVFRGNPNIYYNSTKYPSIQFIFSSIPIPINITQIYYFNGNTWVPVLKNSIIVSSTTKLPLPPAAFNQPILMVTSEANFYFLNPNTSITTVTISGPAGKIPVYVTAFVLNGSKVIPISVQVALQGNIINNTPVIFYLNPGSYSIADKNSSSIFLPGYGLTATFQNWTIVGYGNLNSPSNSQGVTFTVSGPLVLTIVYKAVLQEFQVTIKPANIPLGTNGKGEGSTTKITLTSLNTTIPVIVDNKLYQIPSSGITLTLTYGYHIIQFPSYYNITFNYTGGYFSKPVLGGEIICYKFTELASSISKISIVSSNEVFVNSSGIICGNYQLYQSYYLVIIKNYFYFPSGVWAVKNSTPVNISIAGQPLQVNILGTDIVITLGNIENYVPQKIYFKQGTELNIQLDYLHHLLSLQGSFTIYQSNEFIQYVCLISYPINVTVFNVSSVNGQGYVYEPLPSLGNYGNIYINSPTIIINYQEWEYGVEPNN
;
A
#
# COMPACT_ATOMS: atom_id res chain seq x y z
N MET A 1 96.81 -53.85 -19.14
CA MET A 1 95.69 -53.30 -19.93
C MET A 1 94.36 -53.15 -19.17
N LYS A 2 94.27 -53.33 -17.84
CA LYS A 2 93.01 -53.13 -17.07
C LYS A 2 92.88 -51.76 -16.36
N ALA A 3 93.93 -50.93 -16.37
CA ALA A 3 93.92 -49.60 -15.72
C ALA A 3 93.46 -48.43 -16.62
N LEU A 4 93.48 -48.61 -17.95
CA LEU A 4 93.07 -47.58 -18.93
C LEU A 4 91.62 -47.72 -19.40
N SER A 5 90.96 -48.87 -19.18
CA SER A 5 89.58 -49.08 -19.65
C SER A 5 88.55 -48.33 -18.80
N SER A 6 88.82 -48.16 -17.49
CA SER A 6 87.91 -47.47 -16.58
C SER A 6 87.82 -45.95 -16.83
N PRO A 7 88.95 -45.22 -17.03
CA PRO A 7 88.89 -43.80 -17.39
C PRO A 7 88.22 -43.55 -18.75
N VAL A 8 88.52 -44.39 -19.75
CA VAL A 8 87.92 -44.25 -21.10
C VAL A 8 86.42 -44.52 -21.07
N PHE A 9 85.98 -45.54 -20.32
CA PHE A 9 84.57 -45.83 -20.12
C PHE A 9 83.84 -44.68 -19.39
N LEU A 10 84.44 -44.11 -18.34
CA LEU A 10 83.86 -42.97 -17.62
C LEU A 10 83.69 -41.73 -18.50
N ILE A 11 84.66 -41.42 -19.36
CA ILE A 11 84.59 -40.28 -20.28
C ILE A 11 83.51 -40.51 -21.34
N LEU A 12 83.41 -41.71 -21.91
CA LEU A 12 82.36 -42.06 -22.87
C LEU A 12 80.96 -42.02 -22.23
N MET A 13 80.83 -42.52 -21.00
CA MET A 13 79.57 -42.51 -20.27
C MET A 13 79.14 -41.07 -19.94
N LEU A 14 80.07 -40.20 -19.53
CA LEU A 14 79.80 -38.78 -19.30
C LEU A 14 79.33 -38.06 -20.58
N LEU A 15 79.96 -38.34 -21.72
CA LEU A 15 79.57 -37.77 -23.02
C LEU A 15 78.17 -38.21 -23.44
N ILE A 16 77.84 -39.50 -23.29
CA ILE A 16 76.50 -40.02 -23.58
C ILE A 16 75.47 -39.41 -22.63
N LEU A 17 75.81 -39.26 -21.35
CA LEU A 17 74.91 -38.70 -20.34
C LEU A 17 74.61 -37.23 -20.66
N LEU A 18 75.62 -36.41 -20.98
CA LEU A 18 75.45 -35.02 -21.41
C LEU A 18 74.68 -34.90 -22.73
N SER A 19 74.93 -35.81 -23.68
CA SER A 19 74.22 -35.89 -24.96
C SER A 19 72.72 -36.14 -24.81
N ILE A 20 72.28 -36.79 -23.73
CA ILE A 20 70.87 -37.08 -23.46
C ILE A 20 70.27 -36.01 -22.53
N LEU A 21 71.01 -35.59 -21.50
CA LEU A 21 70.50 -34.65 -20.50
C LEU A 21 70.23 -33.27 -21.09
N ILE A 22 71.12 -32.75 -21.96
CA ILE A 22 70.98 -31.40 -22.50
C ILE A 22 69.74 -31.28 -23.40
N PRO A 23 69.51 -32.18 -24.39
CA PRO A 23 68.28 -32.17 -25.15
C PRO A 23 67.04 -32.44 -24.30
N SER A 24 67.14 -33.30 -23.29
CA SER A 24 66.01 -33.58 -22.37
C SER A 24 65.63 -32.35 -21.55
N LEU A 25 66.60 -31.61 -21.00
CA LEU A 25 66.38 -30.35 -20.30
C LEU A 25 65.79 -29.27 -21.22
N LEU A 26 66.27 -29.19 -22.46
CA LEU A 26 65.72 -28.29 -23.46
C LEU A 26 64.27 -28.65 -23.80
N ILE A 27 63.94 -29.92 -24.02
CA ILE A 27 62.57 -30.38 -24.31
C ILE A 27 61.67 -30.13 -23.09
N LEU A 28 62.11 -30.48 -21.87
CA LEU A 28 61.33 -30.27 -20.65
C LEU A 28 61.05 -28.78 -20.38
N ASN A 29 62.01 -27.89 -20.65
CA ASN A 29 61.83 -26.44 -20.47
C ASN A 29 61.19 -25.72 -21.67
N SER A 30 61.13 -26.35 -22.85
CA SER A 30 60.52 -25.77 -24.05
C SER A 30 59.12 -26.32 -24.36
N THR A 31 58.62 -27.30 -23.61
CA THR A 31 57.20 -27.68 -23.69
C THR A 31 56.35 -26.46 -23.34
N PRO A 32 55.56 -25.91 -24.27
CA PRO A 32 54.66 -24.83 -23.94
C PRO A 32 53.64 -25.39 -22.94
N ILE A 33 53.59 -24.81 -21.75
CA ILE A 33 52.56 -25.13 -20.77
C ILE A 33 51.21 -24.67 -21.37
N TYR A 34 50.48 -25.59 -22.01
CA TYR A 34 49.17 -25.34 -22.64
C TYR A 34 48.15 -24.71 -21.66
N SER A 35 48.30 -24.93 -20.35
CA SER A 35 47.45 -24.30 -19.32
C SER A 35 47.71 -22.80 -19.12
N SER A 36 48.88 -22.27 -19.49
CA SER A 36 49.19 -20.83 -19.41
C SER A 36 48.62 -20.06 -20.60
N GLN A 37 48.64 -20.65 -21.80
CA GLN A 37 48.02 -20.03 -22.99
C GLN A 37 46.50 -19.92 -22.82
N GLY A 38 45.85 -20.94 -22.27
CA GLY A 38 44.43 -20.90 -21.93
C GLY A 38 44.11 -19.87 -20.82
N LYS A 39 44.95 -19.76 -19.79
CA LYS A 39 44.79 -18.74 -18.74
C LYS A 39 44.91 -17.33 -19.29
N ILE A 40 45.96 -17.03 -20.06
CA ILE A 40 46.21 -15.71 -20.65
C ILE A 40 45.06 -15.31 -21.58
N ALA A 41 44.63 -16.22 -22.47
CA ALA A 41 43.47 -16.01 -23.34
C ALA A 41 42.20 -15.74 -22.53
N SER A 42 41.90 -16.54 -21.49
CA SER A 42 40.71 -16.36 -20.65
C SER A 42 40.70 -15.01 -19.91
N THR A 43 41.84 -14.56 -19.37
CA THR A 43 41.94 -13.24 -18.73
C THR A 43 41.73 -12.10 -19.71
N LEU A 44 42.22 -12.21 -20.94
CA LEU A 44 42.01 -11.20 -21.97
C LEU A 44 40.54 -11.13 -22.39
N TYR A 45 39.87 -12.28 -22.57
CA TYR A 45 38.43 -12.31 -22.84
C TYR A 45 37.60 -11.70 -21.71
N THR A 46 37.91 -12.02 -20.45
CA THR A 46 37.20 -11.41 -19.30
C THR A 46 37.45 -9.90 -19.20
N GLN A 47 38.67 -9.44 -19.50
CA GLN A 47 38.98 -8.01 -19.52
C GLN A 47 38.23 -7.27 -20.65
N LEU A 48 38.19 -7.82 -21.86
CA LEU A 48 37.45 -7.23 -22.98
C LEU A 48 35.94 -7.19 -22.71
N GLN A 49 35.39 -8.27 -22.14
CA GLN A 49 34.00 -8.33 -21.70
C GLN A 49 33.68 -7.23 -20.67
N GLN A 50 34.50 -7.07 -19.63
CA GLN A 50 34.33 -6.05 -18.59
C GLN A 50 34.48 -4.64 -19.15
N GLN A 51 35.42 -4.40 -20.06
CA GLN A 51 35.61 -3.10 -20.71
C GLN A 51 34.39 -2.74 -21.57
N GLN A 52 33.88 -3.66 -22.38
CA GLN A 52 32.68 -3.44 -23.19
C GLN A 52 31.47 -3.11 -22.30
N GLN A 53 31.31 -3.82 -21.18
CA GLN A 53 30.23 -3.56 -20.24
C GLN A 53 30.37 -2.17 -19.59
N GLN A 54 31.56 -1.81 -19.10
CA GLN A 54 31.78 -0.50 -18.50
C GLN A 54 31.52 0.63 -19.50
N GLN A 55 31.81 0.43 -20.78
CA GLN A 55 31.50 1.39 -21.84
C GLN A 55 29.99 1.58 -22.02
N VAL A 56 29.24 0.48 -22.09
CA VAL A 56 27.77 0.53 -22.18
C VAL A 56 27.15 1.12 -20.91
N PHE A 57 27.66 0.78 -19.72
CA PHE A 57 27.20 1.33 -18.45
C PHE A 57 27.45 2.83 -18.31
N ARG A 58 28.58 3.31 -18.84
CA ARG A 58 28.89 4.75 -18.96
C ARG A 58 28.06 5.45 -20.05
N GLY A 59 27.18 4.74 -20.74
CA GLY A 59 26.30 5.29 -21.77
C GLY A 59 27.03 5.64 -23.07
N ASN A 60 28.10 4.92 -23.41
CA ASN A 60 28.81 5.08 -24.68
C ASN A 60 29.13 3.70 -25.33
N PRO A 61 28.23 3.15 -26.17
CA PRO A 61 26.99 3.77 -26.62
C PRO A 61 25.87 3.68 -25.57
N ASN A 62 25.03 4.71 -25.53
CA ASN A 62 23.69 4.58 -24.97
C ASN A 62 22.86 3.77 -25.96
N ILE A 63 22.36 2.63 -25.50
CA ILE A 63 21.57 1.70 -26.32
C ILE A 63 20.14 1.78 -25.83
N TYR A 64 19.26 2.31 -26.68
CA TYR A 64 17.86 2.51 -26.39
C TYR A 64 16.99 1.66 -27.32
N TYR A 65 16.04 0.93 -26.76
CA TYR A 65 15.07 0.20 -27.55
C TYR A 65 13.81 1.05 -27.78
N ASN A 66 13.66 1.56 -29.01
CA ASN A 66 12.48 2.28 -29.43
C ASN A 66 11.42 1.29 -29.95
N SER A 67 10.41 1.03 -29.12
CA SER A 67 9.31 0.11 -29.42
C SER A 67 8.09 0.86 -29.96
N THR A 68 8.16 1.27 -31.23
CA THR A 68 7.02 1.78 -32.02
C THR A 68 6.59 0.73 -33.05
N LYS A 69 5.55 1.01 -33.86
CA LYS A 69 5.08 0.13 -34.95
C LYS A 69 6.21 -0.32 -35.90
N TYR A 70 7.29 0.46 -35.99
CA TYR A 70 8.54 0.12 -36.66
C TYR A 70 9.68 0.07 -35.64
N PRO A 71 9.81 -1.03 -34.88
CA PRO A 71 10.73 -1.11 -33.75
C PRO A 71 12.19 -0.99 -34.20
N SER A 72 13.04 -0.44 -33.34
CA SER A 72 14.47 -0.29 -33.64
C SER A 72 15.31 -0.15 -32.38
N ILE A 73 16.56 -0.59 -32.46
CA ILE A 73 17.58 -0.32 -31.44
C ILE A 73 18.38 0.89 -31.89
N GLN A 74 18.47 1.89 -31.02
CA GLN A 74 19.26 3.10 -31.26
C GLN A 74 20.55 3.01 -30.46
N PHE A 75 21.67 3.12 -31.14
CA PHE A 75 22.98 3.25 -30.54
C PHE A 75 23.40 4.70 -30.66
N ILE A 76 23.66 5.36 -29.54
CA ILE A 76 24.07 6.77 -29.48
C ILE A 76 25.41 6.83 -28.77
N PHE A 77 26.47 7.18 -29.51
CA PHE A 77 27.80 7.36 -28.95
C PHE A 77 27.98 8.83 -28.55
N SER A 78 28.36 9.06 -27.29
CA SER A 78 28.60 10.38 -26.69
C SER A 78 30.08 10.76 -26.71
N SER A 79 30.97 9.82 -27.02
CA SER A 79 32.41 10.07 -27.25
C SER A 79 32.94 9.17 -28.36
N ILE A 80 34.27 9.06 -28.51
CA ILE A 80 34.89 8.25 -29.57
C ILE A 80 34.31 6.82 -29.52
N PRO A 81 33.68 6.34 -30.62
CA PRO A 81 33.01 5.05 -30.61
C PRO A 81 34.00 3.91 -30.42
N ILE A 82 33.74 3.06 -29.43
CA ILE A 82 34.40 1.76 -29.33
C ILE A 82 33.47 0.73 -29.96
N PRO A 83 33.87 0.05 -31.05
CA PRO A 83 32.98 -0.84 -31.78
C PRO A 83 32.43 -1.98 -30.91
N ILE A 84 31.11 -2.17 -30.97
CA ILE A 84 30.43 -3.32 -30.35
C ILE A 84 30.10 -4.31 -31.46
N ASN A 85 30.67 -5.51 -31.38
CA ASN A 85 30.31 -6.60 -32.29
C ASN A 85 29.14 -7.39 -31.70
N ILE A 86 28.00 -7.32 -32.36
CA ILE A 86 26.74 -7.97 -32.00
C ILE A 86 26.63 -9.25 -32.82
N THR A 87 26.65 -10.39 -32.16
CA THR A 87 26.55 -11.70 -32.82
C THR A 87 25.11 -12.05 -33.16
N GLN A 88 24.17 -11.72 -32.27
CA GLN A 88 22.76 -11.97 -32.48
C GLN A 88 21.87 -11.01 -31.69
N ILE A 89 20.68 -10.73 -32.22
CA ILE A 89 19.61 -10.05 -31.49
C ILE A 89 18.40 -10.96 -31.54
N TYR A 90 17.78 -11.18 -30.39
CA TYR A 90 16.54 -11.92 -30.28
C TYR A 90 15.43 -11.00 -29.80
N TYR A 91 14.25 -11.13 -30.40
CA TYR A 91 13.02 -10.64 -29.77
C TYR A 91 12.22 -11.83 -29.25
N PHE A 92 11.53 -11.63 -28.15
CA PHE A 92 10.66 -12.67 -27.59
C PHE A 92 9.30 -12.59 -28.28
N ASN A 93 8.88 -13.64 -28.99
CA ASN A 93 7.61 -13.61 -29.74
C ASN A 93 6.39 -14.02 -28.89
N GLY A 94 6.57 -14.22 -27.60
CA GLY A 94 5.56 -14.75 -26.68
C GLY A 94 5.81 -16.21 -26.27
N ASN A 95 6.43 -17.04 -27.11
CA ASN A 95 6.70 -18.44 -26.77
C ASN A 95 8.19 -18.80 -26.83
N THR A 96 8.95 -18.19 -27.73
CA THR A 96 10.37 -18.45 -27.94
C THR A 96 11.10 -17.18 -28.32
N TRP A 97 12.41 -17.20 -28.14
CA TRP A 97 13.30 -16.16 -28.63
C TRP A 97 13.61 -16.37 -30.10
N VAL A 98 13.27 -15.39 -30.92
CA VAL A 98 13.43 -15.47 -32.38
C VAL A 98 14.62 -14.61 -32.80
N PRO A 99 15.63 -15.17 -33.50
CA PRO A 99 16.78 -14.41 -33.97
C PRO A 99 16.37 -13.41 -35.06
N VAL A 100 16.97 -12.23 -35.02
CA VAL A 100 16.74 -11.12 -35.98
C VAL A 100 17.87 -11.04 -37.00
N LEU A 101 19.10 -11.26 -36.56
CA LEU A 101 20.29 -11.10 -37.39
C LEU A 101 20.61 -12.38 -38.14
N LYS A 102 20.84 -12.26 -39.45
CA LYS A 102 21.37 -13.36 -40.28
C LYS A 102 22.88 -13.53 -40.11
N ASN A 103 23.59 -12.42 -39.91
CA ASN A 103 25.03 -12.34 -39.71
C ASN A 103 25.32 -11.37 -38.55
N SER A 104 26.46 -11.56 -37.89
CA SER A 104 26.95 -10.61 -36.88
C SER A 104 27.15 -9.20 -37.46
N ILE A 105 26.91 -8.17 -36.66
CA ILE A 105 27.00 -6.76 -37.06
C ILE A 105 27.94 -6.04 -36.12
N ILE A 106 28.85 -5.25 -36.68
CA ILE A 106 29.73 -4.35 -35.91
C ILE A 106 29.08 -2.97 -35.89
N VAL A 107 28.81 -2.47 -34.68
CA VAL A 107 28.27 -1.13 -34.45
C VAL A 107 29.40 -0.23 -33.95
N SER A 108 29.89 0.65 -34.83
CA SER A 108 31.02 1.55 -34.55
C SER A 108 30.66 3.03 -34.65
N SER A 109 29.38 3.38 -34.74
CA SER A 109 28.91 4.77 -34.80
C SER A 109 27.45 4.87 -34.39
N THR A 110 26.98 6.10 -34.13
CA THR A 110 25.58 6.37 -33.81
C THR A 110 24.71 5.89 -34.97
N THR A 111 23.92 4.86 -34.70
CA THR A 111 23.19 4.11 -35.73
C THR A 111 21.86 3.63 -35.19
N LYS A 112 20.90 3.48 -36.11
CA LYS A 112 19.60 2.89 -35.84
C LYS A 112 19.54 1.54 -36.51
N LEU A 113 19.40 0.48 -35.72
CA LEU A 113 19.22 -0.87 -36.22
C LEU A 113 17.72 -1.20 -36.26
N PRO A 114 17.10 -1.31 -37.45
CA PRO A 114 15.69 -1.65 -37.56
C PRO A 114 15.46 -3.10 -37.12
N LEU A 115 14.31 -3.33 -36.48
CA LEU A 115 13.85 -4.63 -36.06
C LEU A 115 12.58 -5.00 -36.83
N PRO A 116 12.27 -6.31 -36.97
CA PRO A 116 11.03 -6.74 -37.58
C PRO A 116 9.82 -6.20 -36.81
N PRO A 117 8.69 -5.87 -37.48
CA PRO A 117 7.48 -5.39 -36.80
C PRO A 117 6.97 -6.31 -35.68
N ALA A 118 7.27 -7.62 -35.77
CA ALA A 118 6.94 -8.62 -34.75
C ALA A 118 7.64 -8.38 -33.39
N ALA A 119 8.73 -7.59 -33.36
CA ALA A 119 9.39 -7.21 -32.12
C ALA A 119 8.63 -6.12 -31.34
N PHE A 120 7.61 -5.46 -31.93
CA PHE A 120 6.88 -4.37 -31.30
C PHE A 120 6.28 -4.78 -29.94
N ASN A 121 6.60 -4.00 -28.92
CA ASN A 121 6.18 -4.18 -27.53
C ASN A 121 6.64 -5.51 -26.89
N GLN A 122 7.65 -6.15 -27.48
CA GLN A 122 8.29 -7.36 -26.95
C GLN A 122 9.69 -7.07 -26.40
N PRO A 123 10.14 -7.75 -25.33
CA PRO A 123 11.50 -7.60 -24.83
C PRO A 123 12.52 -8.13 -25.83
N ILE A 124 13.72 -7.56 -25.78
CA ILE A 124 14.84 -7.86 -26.66
C ILE A 124 16.05 -8.31 -25.86
N LEU A 125 16.73 -9.32 -26.38
CA LEU A 125 18.01 -9.78 -25.89
C LEU A 125 19.06 -9.59 -26.99
N MET A 126 20.08 -8.78 -26.71
CA MET A 126 21.23 -8.59 -27.59
C MET A 126 22.42 -9.39 -27.07
N VAL A 127 23.06 -10.14 -27.95
CA VAL A 127 24.24 -10.97 -27.66
C VAL A 127 25.43 -10.41 -28.43
N THR A 128 26.56 -10.25 -27.74
CA THR A 128 27.81 -9.72 -28.32
C THR A 128 28.88 -10.80 -28.49
N SER A 129 29.92 -10.49 -29.26
CA SER A 129 31.10 -11.37 -29.43
C SER A 129 31.86 -11.61 -28.13
N GLU A 130 31.84 -10.62 -27.22
CA GLU A 130 32.49 -10.70 -25.90
C GLU A 130 31.61 -11.44 -24.87
N ALA A 131 30.55 -12.13 -25.31
CA ALA A 131 29.60 -12.84 -24.47
C ALA A 131 28.87 -11.98 -23.43
N ASN A 132 28.72 -10.68 -23.68
CA ASN A 132 27.77 -9.84 -22.94
C ASN A 132 26.36 -10.01 -23.50
N PHE A 133 25.39 -10.12 -22.60
CA PHE A 133 23.96 -10.11 -22.91
C PHE A 133 23.34 -8.81 -22.40
N TYR A 134 22.66 -8.10 -23.27
CA TYR A 134 21.92 -6.89 -22.91
C TYR A 134 20.43 -7.13 -23.07
N PHE A 135 19.71 -6.95 -21.98
CA PHE A 135 18.26 -7.07 -21.95
C PHE A 135 17.62 -5.68 -22.02
N LEU A 136 16.71 -5.51 -22.98
CA LEU A 136 15.98 -4.27 -23.21
C LEU A 136 14.47 -4.51 -23.18
N ASN A 137 13.78 -3.82 -22.26
CA ASN A 137 12.33 -3.74 -22.27
C ASN A 137 11.86 -2.69 -23.30
N PRO A 138 10.62 -2.79 -23.82
CA PRO A 138 10.05 -1.77 -24.69
C PRO A 138 10.22 -0.35 -24.15
N ASN A 139 10.77 0.57 -24.96
CA ASN A 139 10.97 1.98 -24.61
C ASN A 139 11.88 2.20 -23.39
N THR A 140 12.90 1.35 -23.22
CA THR A 140 13.91 1.48 -22.17
C THR A 140 15.33 1.50 -22.75
N SER A 141 16.26 2.07 -22.00
CA SER A 141 17.70 1.91 -22.22
C SER A 141 18.20 0.62 -21.56
N ILE A 142 19.40 0.17 -21.95
CA ILE A 142 20.01 -1.06 -21.40
C ILE A 142 19.97 -1.10 -19.87
N THR A 143 19.54 -2.25 -19.37
CA THR A 143 19.93 -2.74 -18.04
C THR A 143 21.07 -3.73 -18.22
N THR A 144 22.25 -3.44 -17.66
CA THR A 144 23.40 -4.35 -17.76
C THR A 144 23.27 -5.44 -16.72
N VAL A 145 23.34 -6.71 -17.13
CA VAL A 145 23.58 -7.83 -16.22
C VAL A 145 25.05 -8.20 -16.37
N THR A 146 25.85 -7.99 -15.32
CA THR A 146 27.27 -8.36 -15.31
C THR A 146 27.37 -9.87 -15.39
N ILE A 147 28.08 -10.35 -16.40
CA ILE A 147 28.33 -11.78 -16.56
C ILE A 147 29.82 -12.10 -16.34
N SER A 148 30.44 -11.43 -15.36
CA SER A 148 31.80 -11.73 -14.94
C SER A 148 31.77 -12.82 -13.86
N GLY A 149 31.97 -14.06 -14.28
CA GLY A 149 32.07 -15.21 -13.38
C GLY A 149 33.50 -15.49 -12.94
N PRO A 150 33.67 -16.33 -11.89
CA PRO A 150 34.95 -16.93 -11.57
C PRO A 150 35.57 -17.58 -12.81
N ALA A 151 36.89 -17.42 -13.00
CA ALA A 151 37.60 -17.98 -14.15
C ALA A 151 37.29 -19.47 -14.36
N GLY A 152 36.93 -19.84 -15.60
CA GLY A 152 36.56 -21.20 -15.98
C GLY A 152 35.10 -21.60 -15.74
N LYS A 153 34.27 -20.72 -15.19
CA LYS A 153 32.83 -20.97 -15.01
C LYS A 153 31.99 -20.23 -16.04
N ILE A 154 31.01 -20.95 -16.59
CA ILE A 154 30.03 -20.47 -17.55
C ILE A 154 28.84 -19.87 -16.80
N PRO A 155 28.43 -18.65 -17.16
CA PRO A 155 27.26 -18.00 -16.60
C PRO A 155 25.93 -18.48 -17.20
N VAL A 156 24.96 -18.68 -16.34
CA VAL A 156 23.58 -19.04 -16.65
C VAL A 156 22.65 -18.03 -16.01
N TYR A 157 22.05 -17.16 -16.81
CA TYR A 157 21.07 -16.18 -16.32
C TYR A 157 19.68 -16.79 -16.33
N VAL A 158 18.93 -16.66 -15.25
CA VAL A 158 17.56 -17.17 -15.10
C VAL A 158 16.60 -16.01 -14.85
N THR A 159 15.58 -15.89 -15.68
CA THR A 159 14.55 -14.85 -15.60
C THR A 159 13.15 -15.47 -15.73
N ALA A 160 12.10 -14.71 -15.38
CA ALA A 160 10.73 -15.19 -15.47
C ALA A 160 9.77 -14.10 -15.97
N PHE A 161 8.76 -14.50 -16.74
CA PHE A 161 7.75 -13.60 -17.32
C PHE A 161 6.35 -14.20 -17.28
N VAL A 162 5.34 -13.34 -17.18
CA VAL A 162 3.94 -13.67 -17.47
C VAL A 162 3.52 -13.10 -18.81
N LEU A 163 2.92 -13.94 -19.65
CA LEU A 163 2.25 -13.54 -20.88
C LEU A 163 0.80 -13.16 -20.58
N ASN A 164 0.43 -11.91 -20.85
CA ASN A 164 -0.94 -11.44 -20.79
C ASN A 164 -1.35 -10.91 -22.17
N GLY A 165 -1.92 -11.79 -23.00
CA GLY A 165 -2.20 -11.48 -24.41
C GLY A 165 -0.90 -11.15 -25.15
N SER A 166 -0.77 -9.91 -25.65
CA SER A 166 0.45 -9.41 -26.31
C SER A 166 1.46 -8.74 -25.37
N LYS A 167 1.13 -8.59 -24.08
CA LYS A 167 1.99 -7.96 -23.07
C LYS A 167 2.82 -9.01 -22.33
N VAL A 168 4.07 -8.67 -22.04
CA VAL A 168 5.00 -9.48 -21.25
C VAL A 168 5.29 -8.74 -19.94
N ILE A 169 5.02 -9.37 -18.80
CA ILE A 169 5.20 -8.81 -17.46
C ILE A 169 6.38 -9.53 -16.78
N PRO A 170 7.48 -8.84 -16.44
CA PRO A 170 8.60 -9.44 -15.70
C PRO A 170 8.18 -9.75 -14.25
N ILE A 171 8.61 -10.91 -13.75
CA ILE A 171 8.27 -11.38 -12.40
C ILE A 171 9.48 -11.99 -11.68
N SER A 172 9.40 -12.01 -10.35
CA SER A 172 10.37 -12.68 -9.48
C SER A 172 9.80 -13.98 -8.96
N VAL A 173 10.42 -15.11 -9.32
CA VAL A 173 10.01 -16.46 -8.90
C VAL A 173 11.19 -17.19 -8.25
N GLN A 174 10.89 -17.99 -7.23
CA GLN A 174 11.87 -18.90 -6.62
C GLN A 174 12.28 -20.04 -7.57
N VAL A 175 13.59 -20.19 -7.79
CA VAL A 175 14.19 -21.25 -8.59
C VAL A 175 15.23 -22.03 -7.77
N ALA A 176 15.26 -23.35 -7.94
CA ALA A 176 16.20 -24.24 -7.29
C ALA A 176 17.11 -24.93 -8.31
N LEU A 177 18.41 -24.63 -8.29
CA LEU A 177 19.40 -25.34 -9.10
C LEU A 177 19.91 -26.59 -8.36
N GLN A 178 19.89 -27.74 -9.05
CA GLN A 178 20.24 -29.07 -8.52
C GLN A 178 19.55 -29.41 -7.19
N GLY A 179 18.34 -28.89 -6.99
CA GLY A 179 17.51 -29.15 -5.80
C GLY A 179 17.91 -28.41 -4.52
N ASN A 180 19.08 -27.76 -4.46
CA ASN A 180 19.64 -27.28 -3.20
C ASN A 180 19.75 -25.74 -3.08
N ILE A 181 19.93 -25.01 -4.18
CA ILE A 181 20.15 -23.55 -4.13
C ILE A 181 18.88 -22.83 -4.55
N ILE A 182 18.09 -22.33 -3.59
CA ILE A 182 16.87 -21.55 -3.85
C ILE A 182 17.22 -20.06 -3.95
N ASN A 183 17.00 -19.47 -5.12
CA ASN A 183 17.18 -18.03 -5.37
C ASN A 183 15.95 -17.44 -6.06
N ASN A 184 15.73 -16.13 -5.93
CA ASN A 184 14.68 -15.41 -6.67
C ASN A 184 15.20 -14.92 -8.03
N THR A 185 14.42 -15.06 -9.09
CA THR A 185 14.73 -14.44 -10.38
C THR A 185 14.54 -12.92 -10.35
N PRO A 186 15.29 -12.15 -11.15
CA PRO A 186 16.40 -12.59 -12.00
C PRO A 186 17.64 -13.02 -11.19
N VAL A 187 18.28 -14.11 -11.59
CA VAL A 187 19.49 -14.64 -10.91
C VAL A 187 20.51 -15.17 -11.91
N ILE A 188 21.79 -15.12 -11.55
CA ILE A 188 22.89 -15.70 -12.34
C ILE A 188 23.51 -16.86 -11.56
N PHE A 189 23.74 -17.98 -12.23
CA PHE A 189 24.53 -19.10 -11.73
C PHE A 189 25.84 -19.22 -12.52
N TYR A 190 26.94 -19.54 -11.86
CA TYR A 190 28.24 -19.79 -12.50
C TYR A 190 28.56 -21.28 -12.43
N LEU A 191 28.49 -21.98 -13.57
CA LEU A 191 28.51 -23.43 -13.69
C LEU A 191 29.63 -23.92 -14.60
N ASN A 192 30.13 -25.13 -14.40
CA ASN A 192 31.05 -25.75 -15.35
C ASN A 192 30.27 -26.25 -16.58
N PRO A 193 30.90 -26.46 -17.75
CA PRO A 193 30.25 -27.15 -18.86
C PRO A 193 29.67 -28.50 -18.41
N GLY A 194 28.42 -28.80 -18.76
CA GLY A 194 27.74 -30.02 -18.31
C GLY A 194 26.21 -29.91 -18.25
N SER A 195 25.57 -30.96 -17.74
CA SER A 195 24.11 -31.04 -17.60
C SER A 195 23.67 -30.72 -16.17
N TYR A 196 22.67 -29.87 -16.03
CA TYR A 196 22.13 -29.42 -14.74
C TYR A 196 20.61 -29.56 -14.71
N SER A 197 20.05 -29.76 -13.52
CA SER A 197 18.62 -29.66 -13.27
C SER A 197 18.30 -28.34 -12.58
N ILE A 198 17.19 -27.72 -12.96
CA ILE A 198 16.64 -26.53 -12.31
C ILE A 198 15.13 -26.67 -12.20
N ALA A 199 14.56 -26.21 -11.10
CA ALA A 199 13.13 -26.26 -10.87
C ALA A 199 12.58 -24.94 -10.38
N ASP A 200 11.44 -24.55 -10.91
CA ASP A 200 10.57 -23.54 -10.32
C ASP A 200 9.95 -24.12 -9.04
N LYS A 201 10.14 -23.41 -7.91
CA LYS A 201 9.64 -23.84 -6.59
C LYS A 201 8.34 -23.17 -6.20
N ASN A 202 7.78 -22.33 -7.06
CA ASN A 202 6.45 -21.75 -6.85
C ASN A 202 5.38 -22.79 -7.18
N SER A 203 4.15 -22.52 -6.76
CA SER A 203 3.00 -23.29 -7.22
C SER A 203 2.86 -23.23 -8.74
N SER A 204 2.18 -24.22 -9.32
CA SER A 204 1.89 -24.25 -10.76
C SER A 204 1.10 -23.02 -11.24
N SER A 205 0.51 -22.28 -10.32
CA SER A 205 -0.06 -20.95 -10.51
C SER A 205 0.61 -19.92 -9.59
N ILE A 206 0.74 -18.69 -10.07
CA ILE A 206 1.21 -17.54 -9.30
C ILE A 206 0.18 -16.41 -9.36
N PHE A 207 0.05 -15.66 -8.26
CA PHE A 207 -0.79 -14.48 -8.20
C PHE A 207 0.04 -13.20 -8.38
N LEU A 208 -0.48 -12.26 -9.15
CA LEU A 208 0.09 -10.94 -9.39
C LEU A 208 -0.81 -9.87 -8.74
N PRO A 209 -0.60 -9.54 -7.45
CA PRO A 209 -1.48 -8.65 -6.69
C PRO A 209 -1.63 -7.26 -7.33
N GLY A 210 -0.53 -6.70 -7.85
CA GLY A 210 -0.53 -5.39 -8.49
C GLY A 210 -1.30 -5.33 -9.81
N TYR A 211 -1.69 -6.49 -10.36
CA TYR A 211 -2.42 -6.59 -11.62
C TYR A 211 -3.79 -7.26 -11.49
N GLY A 212 -4.10 -7.87 -10.33
CA GLY A 212 -5.33 -8.67 -10.16
C GLY A 212 -5.39 -9.86 -11.13
N LEU A 213 -4.24 -10.49 -11.40
CA LEU A 213 -4.10 -11.56 -12.39
C LEU A 213 -3.51 -12.81 -11.76
N THR A 214 -4.03 -13.96 -12.15
CA THR A 214 -3.39 -15.26 -11.89
C THR A 214 -2.77 -15.79 -13.18
N ALA A 215 -1.57 -16.34 -13.08
CA ALA A 215 -0.87 -16.94 -14.20
C ALA A 215 -0.49 -18.37 -13.90
N THR A 216 -0.55 -19.26 -14.90
CA THR A 216 -0.17 -20.66 -14.79
C THR A 216 1.15 -20.91 -15.49
N PHE A 217 1.97 -21.79 -14.93
CA PHE A 217 3.23 -22.20 -15.53
C PHE A 217 2.95 -22.76 -16.93
N GLN A 218 3.69 -22.27 -17.93
CA GLN A 218 3.55 -22.71 -19.32
C GLN A 218 4.75 -23.57 -19.72
N ASN A 219 5.96 -22.99 -19.70
CA ASN A 219 7.16 -23.69 -20.09
C ASN A 219 8.45 -22.95 -19.74
N TRP A 220 9.57 -23.66 -19.82
CA TRP A 220 10.92 -23.09 -19.91
C TRP A 220 11.31 -22.79 -21.36
N THR A 221 12.13 -21.76 -21.55
CA THR A 221 12.78 -21.43 -22.82
C THR A 221 14.25 -21.10 -22.60
N ILE A 222 15.10 -21.31 -23.61
CA ILE A 222 16.55 -21.14 -23.52
C ILE A 222 17.09 -20.36 -24.73
N VAL A 223 18.11 -19.53 -24.49
CA VAL A 223 18.87 -18.80 -25.52
C VAL A 223 20.35 -18.83 -25.21
N GLY A 224 21.19 -18.87 -26.23
CA GLY A 224 22.64 -18.88 -26.09
C GLY A 224 23.21 -20.28 -26.29
N TYR A 225 24.31 -20.57 -25.61
CA TYR A 225 25.08 -21.79 -25.84
C TYR A 225 24.66 -22.92 -24.87
N GLY A 226 23.46 -23.46 -25.10
CA GLY A 226 22.93 -24.61 -24.36
C GLY A 226 21.60 -25.13 -24.91
N ASN A 227 21.18 -26.30 -24.43
CA ASN A 227 19.91 -26.94 -24.84
C ASN A 227 19.08 -27.40 -23.65
N LEU A 228 17.76 -27.41 -23.80
CA LEU A 228 16.85 -28.10 -22.88
C LEU A 228 16.83 -29.59 -23.22
N ASN A 229 17.03 -30.45 -22.22
CA ASN A 229 17.15 -31.90 -22.40
C ASN A 229 15.90 -32.67 -21.93
N SER A 230 14.94 -32.00 -21.29
CA SER A 230 13.68 -32.57 -20.81
C SER A 230 12.48 -31.75 -21.30
N PRO A 231 11.24 -32.28 -21.20
CA PRO A 231 10.04 -31.54 -21.57
C PRO A 231 10.02 -30.18 -20.89
N SER A 232 9.86 -29.10 -21.67
CA SER A 232 9.92 -27.75 -21.14
C SER A 232 8.69 -27.36 -20.32
N ASN A 233 7.62 -28.16 -20.40
CA ASN A 233 6.31 -27.93 -19.78
C ASN A 233 6.18 -28.49 -18.35
N SER A 234 7.27 -28.99 -17.75
CA SER A 234 7.32 -29.30 -16.31
C SER A 234 7.99 -28.17 -15.52
N GLN A 235 7.56 -27.96 -14.28
CA GLN A 235 8.17 -26.97 -13.38
C GLN A 235 9.66 -27.25 -13.12
N GLY A 236 10.10 -28.50 -13.24
CA GLY A 236 11.51 -28.89 -13.27
C GLY A 236 12.00 -29.24 -14.67
N VAL A 237 13.17 -28.74 -15.07
CA VAL A 237 13.82 -29.09 -16.33
C VAL A 237 15.30 -29.42 -16.15
N THR A 238 15.84 -30.17 -17.12
CA THR A 238 17.27 -30.40 -17.28
C THR A 238 17.78 -29.66 -18.50
N PHE A 239 18.97 -29.07 -18.40
CA PHE A 239 19.57 -28.29 -19.48
C PHE A 239 21.08 -28.55 -19.54
N THR A 240 21.64 -28.42 -20.74
CA THR A 240 23.08 -28.49 -21.00
C THR A 240 23.68 -27.11 -21.12
N VAL A 241 24.83 -26.92 -20.49
CA VAL A 241 25.63 -25.71 -20.52
C VAL A 241 26.89 -26.00 -21.32
N SER A 242 27.03 -25.38 -22.50
CA SER A 242 28.26 -25.41 -23.31
C SER A 242 28.91 -24.03 -23.45
N GLY A 243 28.16 -22.97 -23.12
CA GLY A 243 28.63 -21.60 -23.00
C GLY A 243 27.55 -20.70 -22.37
N PRO A 244 27.78 -19.38 -22.31
CA PRO A 244 26.85 -18.43 -21.72
C PRO A 244 25.43 -18.56 -22.26
N LEU A 245 24.43 -18.60 -21.38
CA LEU A 245 23.03 -18.77 -21.77
C LEU A 245 22.05 -18.05 -20.84
N VAL A 246 20.86 -17.80 -21.39
CA VAL A 246 19.69 -17.28 -20.68
C VAL A 246 18.61 -18.36 -20.66
N LEU A 247 18.18 -18.72 -19.48
CA LEU A 247 17.04 -19.59 -19.22
C LEU A 247 15.87 -18.74 -18.75
N THR A 248 14.67 -18.98 -19.28
CA THR A 248 13.49 -18.15 -19.03
C THR A 248 12.30 -19.02 -18.66
N ILE A 249 11.67 -18.71 -17.53
CA ILE A 249 10.41 -19.30 -17.10
C ILE A 249 9.27 -18.48 -17.69
N VAL A 250 8.32 -19.15 -18.34
CA VAL A 250 7.16 -18.52 -18.96
C VAL A 250 5.90 -19.00 -18.25
N TYR A 251 5.13 -18.04 -17.76
CA TYR A 251 3.79 -18.22 -17.23
C TYR A 251 2.78 -17.58 -18.18
N LYS A 252 1.54 -18.12 -18.23
CA LYS A 252 0.45 -17.58 -19.04
C LYS A 252 -0.68 -17.09 -18.13
N ALA A 253 -1.08 -15.82 -18.30
CA ALA A 253 -2.20 -15.24 -17.57
C ALA A 253 -3.51 -15.95 -17.96
N VAL A 254 -4.34 -16.23 -16.95
CA VAL A 254 -5.69 -16.76 -17.17
C VAL A 254 -6.64 -15.58 -17.36
N LEU A 255 -7.16 -15.44 -18.58
CA LEU A 255 -7.99 -14.28 -18.98
C LEU A 255 -9.50 -14.56 -18.92
N GLN A 256 -9.89 -15.68 -18.29
CA GLN A 256 -11.30 -15.93 -18.06
C GLN A 256 -11.83 -14.91 -17.05
N GLU A 257 -12.98 -14.31 -17.37
CA GLU A 257 -13.58 -13.25 -16.57
C GLU A 257 -14.92 -13.69 -15.97
N PHE A 258 -15.23 -13.16 -14.79
CA PHE A 258 -16.43 -13.44 -14.03
C PHE A 258 -17.05 -12.14 -13.50
N GLN A 259 -18.38 -12.10 -13.47
CA GLN A 259 -19.14 -10.98 -12.93
C GLN A 259 -19.33 -11.17 -11.42
N VAL A 260 -18.59 -10.42 -10.62
CA VAL A 260 -18.60 -10.54 -9.16
C VAL A 260 -19.19 -9.29 -8.53
N THR A 261 -20.29 -9.46 -7.81
CA THR A 261 -20.90 -8.39 -7.02
C THR A 261 -20.23 -8.31 -5.66
N ILE A 262 -19.59 -7.19 -5.35
CA ILE A 262 -19.01 -6.92 -4.04
C ILE A 262 -19.97 -6.01 -3.30
N LYS A 263 -20.47 -6.43 -2.13
CA LYS A 263 -21.43 -5.66 -1.35
C LYS A 263 -21.09 -5.66 0.13
N PRO A 264 -21.32 -4.55 0.85
CA PRO A 264 -21.29 -4.57 2.30
C PRO A 264 -22.55 -5.26 2.85
N ALA A 265 -22.41 -5.94 3.99
CA ALA A 265 -23.50 -6.63 4.68
C ALA A 265 -23.56 -6.23 6.16
N ASN A 266 -24.76 -6.27 6.74
CA ASN A 266 -25.03 -5.89 8.14
C ASN A 266 -24.60 -4.47 8.52
N ILE A 267 -24.65 -3.56 7.55
CA ILE A 267 -24.30 -2.15 7.72
C ILE A 267 -25.33 -1.27 6.97
N PRO A 268 -26.07 -0.38 7.65
CA PRO A 268 -27.19 0.34 7.06
C PRO A 268 -26.72 1.60 6.31
N LEU A 269 -26.32 1.43 5.04
CA LEU A 269 -25.96 2.54 4.16
C LEU A 269 -27.19 3.04 3.39
N GLY A 270 -27.50 4.34 3.53
CA GLY A 270 -28.59 5.02 2.83
C GLY A 270 -30.00 4.52 3.16
N THR A 271 -30.16 3.78 4.27
CA THR A 271 -31.44 3.21 4.69
C THR A 271 -32.00 3.90 5.94
N ASN A 272 -33.32 3.78 6.12
CA ASN A 272 -34.01 4.12 7.36
C ASN A 272 -34.08 2.88 8.25
N GLY A 273 -33.49 2.93 9.43
CA GLY A 273 -33.60 1.91 10.47
C GLY A 273 -34.59 2.31 11.56
N LYS A 274 -35.11 1.32 12.30
CA LYS A 274 -35.79 1.56 13.58
C LYS A 274 -34.73 1.55 14.69
N GLY A 275 -34.76 2.54 15.58
CA GLY A 275 -33.89 2.52 16.76
C GLY A 275 -34.32 1.41 17.74
N GLU A 276 -33.37 0.81 18.46
CA GLU A 276 -33.68 -0.12 19.55
C GLU A 276 -34.01 0.65 20.83
N GLY A 277 -35.19 0.40 21.42
CA GLY A 277 -35.66 1.03 22.65
C GLY A 277 -37.18 0.99 22.79
N SER A 278 -37.70 0.67 23.98
CA SER A 278 -39.06 0.15 24.25
C SER A 278 -40.24 1.12 24.09
N THR A 279 -40.16 2.12 23.21
CA THR A 279 -41.33 2.88 22.74
C THR A 279 -41.17 3.12 21.25
N THR A 280 -42.10 2.59 20.46
CA THR A 280 -42.09 2.38 19.00
C THR A 280 -42.07 3.66 18.11
N LYS A 281 -41.31 4.70 18.46
CA LYS A 281 -41.29 5.99 17.73
C LYS A 281 -39.89 6.54 17.43
N ILE A 282 -38.88 5.72 17.16
CA ILE A 282 -37.53 6.21 16.77
C ILE A 282 -37.18 5.70 15.38
N THR A 283 -36.82 6.64 14.49
CA THR A 283 -36.33 6.38 13.14
C THR A 283 -34.93 6.95 12.99
N LEU A 284 -33.99 6.10 12.58
CA LEU A 284 -32.61 6.47 12.25
C LEU A 284 -32.46 6.52 10.75
N THR A 285 -32.10 7.69 10.20
CA THR A 285 -31.85 7.85 8.76
C THR A 285 -30.36 8.00 8.52
N SER A 286 -29.76 7.02 7.85
CA SER A 286 -28.33 7.01 7.53
C SER A 286 -27.96 8.14 6.58
N LEU A 287 -26.92 8.91 6.93
CA LEU A 287 -26.34 9.94 6.07
C LEU A 287 -25.28 9.37 5.12
N ASN A 288 -24.73 8.20 5.44
CA ASN A 288 -23.72 7.54 4.62
C ASN A 288 -24.39 6.63 3.60
N THR A 289 -24.19 6.88 2.31
CA THR A 289 -24.78 6.08 1.22
C THR A 289 -23.81 5.03 0.65
N THR A 290 -22.50 5.18 0.87
CA THR A 290 -21.45 4.29 0.36
C THR A 290 -20.34 4.04 1.38
N ILE A 291 -19.56 2.97 1.18
CA ILE A 291 -18.35 2.66 1.92
C ILE A 291 -17.14 2.53 0.97
N PRO A 292 -15.95 3.07 1.32
CA PRO A 292 -14.74 2.90 0.51
C PRO A 292 -14.21 1.46 0.63
N VAL A 293 -13.99 0.79 -0.51
CA VAL A 293 -13.42 -0.57 -0.56
C VAL A 293 -12.33 -0.62 -1.62
N ILE A 294 -11.19 -1.22 -1.30
CA ILE A 294 -10.08 -1.38 -2.25
C ILE A 294 -10.17 -2.77 -2.87
N VAL A 295 -10.23 -2.85 -4.19
CA VAL A 295 -10.20 -4.11 -4.95
C VAL A 295 -9.01 -4.06 -5.90
N ASP A 296 -8.06 -4.99 -5.74
CA ASP A 296 -6.80 -5.05 -6.51
C ASP A 296 -6.12 -3.68 -6.66
N ASN A 297 -5.95 -3.00 -5.52
CA ASN A 297 -5.31 -1.68 -5.41
C ASN A 297 -6.08 -0.51 -6.07
N LYS A 298 -7.37 -0.69 -6.39
CA LYS A 298 -8.27 0.37 -6.86
C LYS A 298 -9.36 0.65 -5.84
N LEU A 299 -9.59 1.93 -5.55
CA LEU A 299 -10.61 2.37 -4.59
C LEU A 299 -11.98 2.49 -5.27
N TYR A 300 -12.99 1.88 -4.65
CA TYR A 300 -14.40 1.95 -5.06
C TYR A 300 -15.26 2.48 -3.91
N GLN A 301 -16.28 3.28 -4.25
CA GLN A 301 -17.33 3.69 -3.31
C GLN A 301 -18.53 2.77 -3.49
N ILE A 302 -18.72 1.83 -2.57
CA ILE A 302 -19.70 0.75 -2.71
C ILE A 302 -20.99 1.09 -1.94
N PRO A 303 -22.17 1.16 -2.59
CA PRO A 303 -23.44 1.35 -1.91
C PRO A 303 -23.94 0.06 -1.24
N SER A 304 -25.04 0.13 -0.47
CA SER A 304 -25.66 -1.06 0.16
C SER A 304 -26.08 -2.14 -0.83
N SER A 305 -26.46 -1.77 -2.06
CA SER A 305 -26.76 -2.71 -3.14
C SER A 305 -25.54 -3.46 -3.67
N GLY A 306 -24.33 -2.98 -3.37
CA GLY A 306 -23.07 -3.47 -3.94
C GLY A 306 -22.73 -2.85 -5.30
N ILE A 307 -21.59 -3.27 -5.83
CA ILE A 307 -21.10 -2.98 -7.19
C ILE A 307 -20.72 -4.30 -7.87
N THR A 308 -21.06 -4.44 -9.16
CA THR A 308 -20.61 -5.58 -9.97
C THR A 308 -19.34 -5.21 -10.71
N LEU A 309 -18.29 -5.99 -10.48
CA LEU A 309 -17.00 -5.87 -11.16
C LEU A 309 -16.73 -7.11 -12.01
N THR A 310 -16.08 -6.90 -13.15
CA THR A 310 -15.50 -7.98 -13.95
C THR A 310 -14.14 -8.34 -13.35
N LEU A 311 -14.04 -9.49 -12.69
CA LEU A 311 -12.80 -10.02 -12.10
C LEU A 311 -12.28 -11.18 -12.93
N THR A 312 -10.97 -11.40 -12.96
CA THR A 312 -10.38 -12.53 -13.69
C THR A 312 -10.47 -13.82 -12.88
N TYR A 313 -10.12 -14.95 -13.48
CA TYR A 313 -9.97 -16.20 -12.76
C TYR A 313 -8.76 -16.11 -11.82
N GLY A 314 -8.98 -16.51 -10.57
CA GLY A 314 -7.93 -16.73 -9.59
C GLY A 314 -8.02 -15.81 -8.38
N TYR A 315 -6.88 -15.50 -7.77
CA TYR A 315 -6.85 -14.73 -6.52
C TYR A 315 -7.13 -13.25 -6.77
N HIS A 316 -7.80 -12.60 -5.82
CA HIS A 316 -8.12 -11.18 -5.80
C HIS A 316 -8.05 -10.64 -4.38
N ILE A 317 -7.65 -9.38 -4.22
CA ILE A 317 -7.60 -8.70 -2.92
C ILE A 317 -8.78 -7.74 -2.82
N ILE A 318 -9.63 -7.93 -1.80
CA ILE A 318 -10.79 -7.10 -1.49
C ILE A 318 -10.67 -6.63 -0.04
N GLN A 319 -10.41 -5.34 0.15
CA GLN A 319 -10.15 -4.73 1.45
C GLN A 319 -11.27 -3.77 1.84
N PHE A 320 -12.06 -4.21 2.81
CA PHE A 320 -13.03 -3.37 3.52
C PHE A 320 -12.34 -2.63 4.69
N PRO A 321 -12.80 -1.42 5.07
CA PRO A 321 -12.30 -0.72 6.24
C PRO A 321 -12.51 -1.52 7.52
N SER A 322 -11.49 -1.64 8.37
CA SER A 322 -11.61 -2.39 9.63
C SER A 322 -12.68 -1.83 10.56
N TYR A 323 -12.87 -0.51 10.54
CA TYR A 323 -13.94 0.20 11.24
C TYR A 323 -14.57 1.23 10.30
N TYR A 324 -15.88 1.40 10.41
CA TYR A 324 -16.61 2.41 9.63
C TYR A 324 -17.71 3.06 10.48
N ASN A 325 -17.72 4.39 10.49
CA ASN A 325 -18.70 5.17 11.24
C ASN A 325 -19.84 5.59 10.32
N ILE A 326 -21.07 5.27 10.70
CA ILE A 326 -22.27 5.80 10.04
C ILE A 326 -22.88 6.86 10.95
N THR A 327 -23.15 8.02 10.37
CA THR A 327 -23.89 9.09 11.05
C THR A 327 -25.37 9.00 10.68
N PHE A 328 -26.25 9.14 11.67
CA PHE A 328 -27.69 9.07 11.50
C PHE A 328 -28.36 10.37 11.93
N ASN A 329 -29.34 10.81 11.14
CA ASN A 329 -30.36 11.72 11.65
C ASN A 329 -31.30 10.94 12.56
N TYR A 330 -31.49 11.44 13.76
CA TYR A 330 -32.30 10.80 14.79
C TYR A 330 -33.67 11.47 14.84
N THR A 331 -34.73 10.74 14.47
CA THR A 331 -36.09 11.27 14.43
C THR A 331 -36.99 10.52 15.41
N GLY A 332 -37.80 11.27 16.16
CA GLY A 332 -38.78 10.73 17.08
C GLY A 332 -38.27 10.59 18.51
N GLY A 333 -38.91 9.73 19.31
CA GLY A 333 -38.93 9.88 20.77
C GLY A 333 -39.79 11.08 21.17
N TYR A 334 -39.34 11.85 22.17
CA TYR A 334 -40.00 13.08 22.62
C TYR A 334 -39.43 14.36 21.98
N PHE A 335 -38.57 14.23 20.95
CA PHE A 335 -38.09 15.35 20.17
C PHE A 335 -39.16 15.82 19.17
N SER A 336 -39.46 17.12 19.16
CA SER A 336 -40.42 17.74 18.22
C SER A 336 -39.85 17.91 16.80
N LYS A 337 -38.53 17.87 16.64
CA LYS A 337 -37.81 17.96 15.36
C LYS A 337 -36.69 16.92 15.31
N PRO A 338 -36.30 16.44 14.11
CA PRO A 338 -35.15 15.56 13.95
C PRO A 338 -33.87 16.19 14.52
N VAL A 339 -33.11 15.39 15.27
CA VAL A 339 -31.75 15.75 15.71
C VAL A 339 -30.78 15.32 14.60
N LEU A 340 -30.33 16.30 13.81
CA LEU A 340 -29.43 16.06 12.68
C LEU A 340 -28.07 15.56 13.18
N GLY A 341 -27.61 14.42 12.63
CA GLY A 341 -26.42 13.73 13.11
C GLY A 341 -26.53 13.29 14.58
N GLY A 342 -27.74 13.03 15.08
CA GLY A 342 -28.00 12.71 16.48
C GLY A 342 -27.25 11.48 17.00
N GLU A 343 -26.90 10.55 16.13
CA GLU A 343 -26.23 9.30 16.50
C GLU A 343 -25.12 8.95 15.49
N ILE A 344 -23.99 8.44 15.99
CA ILE A 344 -22.94 7.82 15.20
C ILE A 344 -22.79 6.39 15.68
N ILE A 345 -22.95 5.42 14.78
CA ILE A 345 -22.69 4.01 15.08
C ILE A 345 -21.40 3.59 14.36
N CYS A 346 -20.43 3.12 15.13
CA CYS A 346 -19.22 2.50 14.64
C CYS A 346 -19.48 1.01 14.39
N TYR A 347 -19.17 0.56 13.18
CA TYR A 347 -19.24 -0.83 12.76
C TYR A 347 -17.84 -1.39 12.59
N LYS A 348 -17.61 -2.62 13.06
CA LYS A 348 -16.35 -3.33 12.90
C LYS A 348 -16.49 -4.40 11.81
N PHE A 349 -15.56 -4.41 10.88
CA PHE A 349 -15.47 -5.47 9.88
C PHE A 349 -15.12 -6.79 10.55
N THR A 350 -15.83 -7.86 10.20
CA THR A 350 -15.61 -9.20 10.76
C THR A 350 -14.89 -10.10 9.78
N GLU A 351 -15.47 -10.29 8.59
CA GLU A 351 -14.97 -11.23 7.61
C GLU A 351 -15.55 -10.97 6.21
N LEU A 352 -14.92 -11.58 5.21
CA LEU A 352 -15.52 -11.77 3.90
C LEU A 352 -16.34 -13.06 3.89
N ALA A 353 -17.49 -13.03 3.21
CA ALA A 353 -18.29 -14.21 2.95
C ALA A 353 -18.65 -14.28 1.46
N SER A 354 -18.84 -15.49 0.92
CA SER A 354 -19.40 -15.67 -0.42
C SER A 354 -20.68 -16.49 -0.38
N SER A 355 -21.61 -16.17 -1.27
CA SER A 355 -22.86 -16.93 -1.43
C SER A 355 -22.70 -18.20 -2.25
N ILE A 356 -21.51 -18.48 -2.81
CA ILE A 356 -21.27 -19.63 -3.68
C ILE A 356 -19.95 -20.33 -3.36
N SER A 357 -19.93 -21.66 -3.44
CA SER A 357 -18.75 -22.47 -3.12
C SER A 357 -17.59 -22.34 -4.11
N LYS A 358 -17.86 -21.82 -5.31
CA LYS A 358 -16.85 -21.59 -6.37
C LYS A 358 -16.12 -20.24 -6.24
N ILE A 359 -16.48 -19.43 -5.24
CA ILE A 359 -15.65 -18.33 -4.76
C ILE A 359 -15.21 -18.70 -3.35
N SER A 360 -13.93 -19.00 -3.16
CA SER A 360 -13.41 -19.37 -1.84
C SER A 360 -12.75 -18.18 -1.17
N ILE A 361 -13.10 -17.95 0.09
CA ILE A 361 -12.44 -16.95 0.94
C ILE A 361 -11.17 -17.59 1.50
N VAL A 362 -10.02 -17.01 1.17
CA VAL A 362 -8.69 -17.53 1.53
C VAL A 362 -8.21 -16.90 2.82
N SER A 363 -8.46 -15.60 2.97
CA SER A 363 -8.14 -14.83 4.17
C SER A 363 -9.13 -13.68 4.36
N SER A 364 -8.90 -12.81 5.36
CA SER A 364 -9.76 -11.66 5.66
C SER A 364 -9.91 -10.66 4.51
N ASN A 365 -9.01 -10.67 3.53
CA ASN A 365 -9.01 -9.76 2.40
C ASN A 365 -8.69 -10.44 1.06
N GLU A 366 -8.47 -11.75 1.03
CA GLU A 366 -8.10 -12.49 -0.17
C GLU A 366 -9.19 -13.50 -0.52
N VAL A 367 -9.58 -13.48 -1.79
CA VAL A 367 -10.60 -14.38 -2.35
C VAL A 367 -10.06 -15.04 -3.59
N PHE A 368 -10.51 -16.25 -3.87
CA PHE A 368 -10.25 -16.93 -5.13
C PHE A 368 -11.54 -17.04 -5.93
N VAL A 369 -11.54 -16.52 -7.15
CA VAL A 369 -12.70 -16.39 -8.04
C VAL A 369 -12.61 -17.42 -9.16
N ASN A 370 -13.59 -18.32 -9.22
CA ASN A 370 -13.75 -19.31 -10.30
C ASN A 370 -15.18 -19.31 -10.88
N SER A 371 -15.98 -18.29 -10.57
CA SER A 371 -17.33 -18.11 -11.10
C SER A 371 -17.88 -16.73 -10.77
N SER A 372 -18.87 -16.29 -11.54
CA SER A 372 -19.69 -15.12 -11.19
C SER A 372 -20.46 -15.36 -9.90
N GLY A 373 -20.60 -14.35 -9.06
CA GLY A 373 -21.21 -14.51 -7.74
C GLY A 373 -21.23 -13.24 -6.89
N ILE A 374 -21.49 -13.41 -5.60
CA ILE A 374 -21.54 -12.30 -4.64
C ILE A 374 -20.51 -12.52 -3.54
N ILE A 375 -19.80 -11.46 -3.19
CA ILE A 375 -18.89 -11.38 -2.05
C ILE A 375 -19.42 -10.29 -1.11
N CYS A 376 -19.65 -10.68 0.14
CA CYS A 376 -20.14 -9.82 1.20
C CYS A 376 -19.00 -9.45 2.14
N GLY A 377 -18.83 -8.16 2.41
CA GLY A 377 -18.05 -7.70 3.56
C GLY A 377 -18.95 -7.57 4.78
N ASN A 378 -18.83 -8.48 5.73
CA ASN A 378 -19.69 -8.52 6.91
C ASN A 378 -19.20 -7.53 7.97
N TYR A 379 -20.15 -6.79 8.54
CA TYR A 379 -19.92 -5.90 9.66
C TYR A 379 -20.75 -6.32 10.87
N GLN A 380 -20.29 -5.92 12.04
CA GLN A 380 -21.06 -5.97 13.28
C GLN A 380 -21.04 -4.62 13.97
N LEU A 381 -22.07 -4.33 14.76
CA LEU A 381 -22.11 -3.15 15.61
C LEU A 381 -20.97 -3.25 16.63
N TYR A 382 -20.18 -2.17 16.76
CA TYR A 382 -19.07 -2.10 17.70
C TYR A 382 -19.38 -1.13 18.85
N GLN A 383 -19.76 0.10 18.53
CA GLN A 383 -20.03 1.13 19.53
C GLN A 383 -20.92 2.24 18.98
N SER A 384 -21.85 2.74 19.79
CA SER A 384 -22.67 3.91 19.46
C SER A 384 -22.21 5.15 20.23
N TYR A 385 -22.41 6.31 19.60
CA TYR A 385 -22.16 7.62 20.17
C TYR A 385 -23.36 8.51 19.92
N TYR A 386 -23.74 9.31 20.91
CA TYR A 386 -24.86 10.22 20.82
C TYR A 386 -24.41 11.66 20.84
N LEU A 387 -25.07 12.47 20.03
CA LEU A 387 -24.88 13.91 20.00
C LEU A 387 -25.50 14.54 21.25
N VAL A 388 -24.67 15.26 21.99
CA VAL A 388 -25.10 16.15 23.06
C VAL A 388 -25.01 17.58 22.55
N ILE A 389 -26.15 18.27 22.58
CA ILE A 389 -26.29 19.68 22.21
C ILE A 389 -26.46 20.47 23.50
N ILE A 390 -25.46 21.27 23.86
CA ILE A 390 -25.55 22.14 25.04
C ILE A 390 -25.82 23.56 24.58
N LYS A 391 -26.82 24.19 25.18
CA LYS A 391 -27.16 25.60 24.99
C LYS A 391 -27.19 26.26 26.34
N ASN A 392 -26.70 27.48 26.40
CA ASN A 392 -26.93 28.32 27.55
C ASN A 392 -27.97 29.37 27.18
N TYR A 393 -28.94 29.57 28.07
CA TYR A 393 -29.96 30.58 27.95
C TYR A 393 -29.83 31.57 29.09
N PHE A 394 -29.58 32.82 28.73
CA PHE A 394 -29.40 33.90 29.68
C PHE A 394 -30.48 34.95 29.52
N TYR A 395 -31.05 35.40 30.63
CA TYR A 395 -32.11 36.42 30.66
C TYR A 395 -31.93 37.38 31.85
N PHE A 396 -32.54 38.56 31.75
CA PHE A 396 -32.58 39.52 32.85
C PHE A 396 -33.68 39.16 33.84
N PRO A 397 -33.55 39.54 35.12
CA PRO A 397 -34.58 39.33 36.12
C PRO A 397 -35.93 39.91 35.72
N SER A 398 -37.00 39.29 36.19
CA SER A 398 -38.36 39.77 35.91
C SER A 398 -38.53 41.25 36.31
N GLY A 399 -39.06 42.07 35.40
CA GLY A 399 -39.22 43.51 35.60
C GLY A 399 -37.98 44.36 35.26
N VAL A 400 -36.84 43.73 34.96
CA VAL A 400 -35.64 44.42 34.49
C VAL A 400 -35.64 44.48 32.95
N TRP A 401 -35.54 45.70 32.42
CA TRP A 401 -35.38 45.96 30.99
C TRP A 401 -34.18 46.87 30.76
N ALA A 402 -33.37 46.57 29.75
CA ALA A 402 -32.23 47.41 29.40
C ALA A 402 -32.73 48.68 28.68
N VAL A 403 -32.63 49.83 29.36
CA VAL A 403 -33.10 51.13 28.83
C VAL A 403 -32.08 51.76 27.87
N LYS A 404 -30.78 51.61 28.15
CA LYS A 404 -29.68 52.11 27.32
C LYS A 404 -28.46 51.24 27.52
N ASN A 405 -27.69 51.04 26.46
CA ASN A 405 -26.53 50.18 26.49
C ASN A 405 -25.47 50.62 25.46
N SER A 406 -24.22 50.77 25.90
CA SER A 406 -23.07 51.11 25.06
C SER A 406 -22.21 49.91 24.65
N THR A 407 -22.56 48.69 25.09
CA THR A 407 -21.84 47.42 24.85
C THR A 407 -22.81 46.33 24.36
N PRO A 408 -22.71 45.72 23.17
CA PRO A 408 -23.76 44.87 22.57
C PRO A 408 -24.45 43.87 23.54
N VAL A 409 -25.66 44.21 24.04
CA VAL A 409 -26.33 43.50 25.16
C VAL A 409 -26.97 42.17 24.74
N ASN A 410 -27.28 41.98 23.46
CA ASN A 410 -27.92 40.75 23.00
C ASN A 410 -26.96 39.74 22.37
N ILE A 411 -25.66 40.04 22.29
CA ILE A 411 -24.67 39.21 21.59
C ILE A 411 -23.33 39.06 22.34
N SER A 412 -23.14 39.67 23.50
CA SER A 412 -21.81 39.71 24.14
C SER A 412 -21.79 39.58 25.66
N ILE A 413 -22.91 39.24 26.31
CA ILE A 413 -22.88 38.89 27.73
C ILE A 413 -22.64 37.38 27.84
N ALA A 414 -21.40 37.01 28.17
CA ALA A 414 -20.93 35.64 28.26
C ALA A 414 -21.47 34.97 29.52
N GLY A 415 -22.36 33.99 29.42
CA GLY A 415 -22.77 33.24 30.61
C GLY A 415 -21.88 32.02 30.87
N GLN A 416 -22.16 31.34 31.98
CA GLN A 416 -21.23 30.38 32.55
C GLN A 416 -21.38 29.01 31.89
N PRO A 417 -20.30 28.38 31.43
CA PRO A 417 -20.40 27.01 31.00
C PRO A 417 -20.46 26.06 32.21
N LEU A 418 -21.01 24.88 31.99
CA LEU A 418 -21.09 23.80 32.97
C LEU A 418 -19.73 23.11 33.11
N GLN A 419 -19.22 23.00 34.33
CA GLN A 419 -18.13 22.08 34.64
C GLN A 419 -18.73 20.68 34.82
N VAL A 420 -18.25 19.73 34.00
CA VAL A 420 -18.78 18.38 33.93
C VAL A 420 -17.66 17.38 34.11
N ASN A 421 -17.82 16.51 35.11
CA ASN A 421 -16.98 15.35 35.31
C ASN A 421 -17.57 14.15 34.56
N ILE A 422 -16.74 13.45 33.79
CA ILE A 422 -17.13 12.21 33.13
C ILE A 422 -16.91 11.08 34.13
N LEU A 423 -18.00 10.56 34.70
CA LEU A 423 -17.92 9.54 35.74
C LEU A 423 -17.23 8.26 35.22
N GLY A 424 -16.42 7.66 36.09
CA GLY A 424 -15.53 6.54 35.74
C GLY A 424 -14.23 6.96 35.06
N THR A 425 -13.94 8.26 34.96
CA THR A 425 -12.66 8.82 34.48
C THR A 425 -12.21 9.99 35.35
N ASP A 426 -10.95 10.41 35.23
CA ASP A 426 -10.42 11.63 35.87
C ASP A 426 -10.59 12.89 34.99
N ILE A 427 -11.45 12.81 33.96
CA ILE A 427 -11.59 13.86 32.95
C ILE A 427 -12.70 14.84 33.36
N VAL A 428 -12.30 16.10 33.56
CA VAL A 428 -13.20 17.23 33.75
C VAL A 428 -13.21 18.09 32.49
N ILE A 429 -14.40 18.37 31.96
CA ILE A 429 -14.60 19.19 30.77
C ILE A 429 -15.55 20.35 31.06
N THR A 430 -15.55 21.33 30.16
CA THR A 430 -16.44 22.49 30.20
C THR A 430 -17.44 22.39 29.04
N LEU A 431 -18.74 22.41 29.34
CA LEU A 431 -19.83 22.29 28.37
C LEU A 431 -20.71 23.55 28.32
N GLY A 432 -21.11 23.96 27.13
CA GLY A 432 -21.92 25.15 26.85
C GLY A 432 -21.13 26.24 26.13
N ASN A 433 -21.80 26.98 25.25
CA ASN A 433 -21.23 28.16 24.63
C ASN A 433 -21.44 29.38 25.55
N ILE A 434 -20.43 30.24 25.66
CA ILE A 434 -20.54 31.51 26.37
C ILE A 434 -21.56 32.45 25.71
N GLU A 435 -21.79 32.32 24.40
CA GLU A 435 -22.79 33.10 23.68
C GLU A 435 -24.22 32.57 23.89
N ASN A 436 -25.17 33.50 24.07
CA ASN A 436 -26.57 33.17 24.33
C ASN A 436 -27.18 32.36 23.17
N TYR A 437 -27.85 31.25 23.50
CA TYR A 437 -28.51 30.33 22.56
C TYR A 437 -27.65 29.71 21.46
N VAL A 438 -26.32 29.88 21.49
CA VAL A 438 -25.44 29.24 20.51
C VAL A 438 -25.16 27.79 20.92
N PRO A 439 -25.56 26.79 20.11
CA PRO A 439 -25.39 25.39 20.49
C PRO A 439 -23.93 24.96 20.38
N GLN A 440 -23.39 24.36 21.45
CA GLN A 440 -22.21 23.51 21.40
C GLN A 440 -22.65 22.08 21.09
N LYS A 441 -21.91 21.39 20.21
CA LYS A 441 -22.18 20.02 19.77
C LYS A 441 -20.99 19.12 20.08
N ILE A 442 -21.23 18.04 20.80
CA ILE A 442 -20.19 17.06 21.17
C ILE A 442 -20.78 15.65 21.14
N TYR A 443 -19.99 14.65 20.80
CA TYR A 443 -20.41 13.25 20.81
C TYR A 443 -19.85 12.54 22.04
N PHE A 444 -20.73 11.83 22.75
CA PHE A 444 -20.32 10.94 23.85
C PHE A 444 -20.65 9.50 23.52
N LYS A 445 -19.85 8.58 24.03
CA LYS A 445 -20.12 7.14 23.93
C LYS A 445 -21.45 6.81 24.62
N GLN A 446 -22.23 5.89 24.06
CA GLN A 446 -23.42 5.37 24.72
C GLN A 446 -23.09 4.85 26.12
N GLY A 447 -23.90 5.24 27.10
CA GLY A 447 -23.72 4.90 28.51
C GLY A 447 -22.70 5.77 29.23
N THR A 448 -22.22 6.86 28.62
CA THR A 448 -21.44 7.87 29.35
C THR A 448 -22.34 8.54 30.39
N GLU A 449 -21.85 8.69 31.61
CA GLU A 449 -22.52 9.41 32.68
C GLU A 449 -21.78 10.73 32.96
N LEU A 450 -22.52 11.83 32.86
CA LEU A 450 -22.02 13.18 33.04
C LEU A 450 -22.48 13.68 34.41
N ASN A 451 -21.54 13.86 35.34
CA ASN A 451 -21.82 14.52 36.62
C ASN A 451 -21.55 16.01 36.44
N ILE A 452 -22.61 16.82 36.53
CA ILE A 452 -22.46 18.27 36.50
C ILE A 452 -22.05 18.71 37.91
N GLN A 453 -20.85 19.29 38.00
CA GLN A 453 -20.24 19.64 39.28
C GLN A 453 -20.55 21.06 39.71
N LEU A 454 -20.62 22.01 38.79
CA LEU A 454 -20.95 23.41 39.07
C LEU A 454 -21.03 24.18 37.76
N ASP A 455 -21.76 25.29 37.77
CA ASP A 455 -21.50 26.33 36.78
C ASP A 455 -20.13 26.95 37.06
N TYR A 456 -19.29 27.01 36.03
CA TYR A 456 -17.95 27.54 36.14
C TYR A 456 -18.00 29.06 36.37
N LEU A 457 -18.21 29.43 37.63
CA LEU A 457 -18.21 30.79 38.16
C LEU A 457 -16.78 31.33 38.12
N HIS A 458 -16.37 31.88 36.98
CA HIS A 458 -15.21 32.76 36.97
C HIS A 458 -15.69 34.19 37.18
N HIS A 459 -15.35 34.81 38.31
CA HIS A 459 -15.48 36.27 38.48
C HIS A 459 -14.74 37.05 37.35
N LEU A 460 -13.82 36.42 36.62
CA LEU A 460 -13.18 36.99 35.42
C LEU A 460 -14.10 37.07 34.19
N LEU A 461 -15.24 36.37 34.19
CA LEU A 461 -16.25 36.40 33.12
C LEU A 461 -17.44 37.33 33.45
N SER A 462 -17.47 37.94 34.64
CA SER A 462 -18.47 38.97 34.95
C SER A 462 -18.31 40.15 33.99
N LEU A 463 -19.42 40.67 33.46
CA LEU A 463 -19.37 41.86 32.63
C LEU A 463 -19.07 43.05 33.54
N GLN A 464 -17.85 43.57 33.46
CA GLN A 464 -17.41 44.74 34.21
C GLN A 464 -17.93 46.00 33.51
N GLY A 465 -18.50 46.93 34.28
CA GLY A 465 -19.09 48.15 33.74
C GLY A 465 -19.94 48.91 34.75
N SER A 466 -20.47 50.06 34.36
CA SER A 466 -21.40 50.82 35.19
C SER A 466 -22.83 50.46 34.83
N PHE A 467 -23.48 49.66 35.67
CA PHE A 467 -24.88 49.28 35.50
C PHE A 467 -25.75 50.12 36.43
N THR A 468 -26.85 50.67 35.93
CA THR A 468 -27.80 51.41 36.75
C THR A 468 -29.13 50.69 36.71
N ILE A 469 -29.60 50.24 37.87
CA ILE A 469 -30.89 49.57 38.03
C ILE A 469 -31.83 50.52 38.73
N TYR A 470 -33.04 50.67 38.19
CA TYR A 470 -34.13 51.39 38.84
C TYR A 470 -34.95 50.40 39.67
N GLN A 471 -34.83 50.48 41.00
CA GLN A 471 -35.54 49.62 41.93
C GLN A 471 -36.05 50.47 43.10
N SER A 472 -37.30 50.24 43.54
CA SER A 472 -37.87 50.93 44.71
C SER A 472 -37.82 52.47 44.67
N ASN A 473 -38.01 53.08 43.48
CA ASN A 473 -37.91 54.52 43.21
C ASN A 473 -36.51 55.14 43.33
N GLU A 474 -35.47 54.32 43.43
CA GLU A 474 -34.08 54.79 43.47
C GLU A 474 -33.26 54.17 42.32
N PHE A 475 -32.22 54.89 41.90
CA PHE A 475 -31.25 54.40 40.93
C PHE A 475 -30.03 53.90 41.69
N ILE A 476 -29.83 52.58 41.70
CA ILE A 476 -28.66 51.94 42.32
C ILE A 476 -27.64 51.64 41.23
N GLN A 477 -26.37 51.92 41.50
CA GLN A 477 -25.27 51.63 40.61
C GLN A 477 -24.56 50.34 41.03
N TYR A 478 -24.18 49.53 40.04
CA TYR A 478 -23.45 48.29 40.21
C TYR A 478 -22.23 48.26 39.27
N VAL A 479 -21.14 47.64 39.72
CA VAL A 479 -19.88 47.61 38.95
C VAL A 479 -19.72 46.36 38.07
N CYS A 480 -20.59 45.36 38.23
CA CYS A 480 -20.61 44.19 37.37
C CYS A 480 -21.99 43.53 37.27
N LEU A 481 -22.20 42.77 36.18
CA LEU A 481 -23.28 41.78 36.07
C LEU A 481 -22.69 40.37 36.19
N ILE A 482 -23.34 39.53 36.99
CA ILE A 482 -22.93 38.17 37.30
C ILE A 482 -24.02 37.20 36.84
N SER A 483 -23.63 36.12 36.18
CA SER A 483 -24.59 35.10 35.77
C SER A 483 -24.93 34.21 36.95
N TYR A 484 -26.21 34.06 37.25
CA TYR A 484 -26.73 33.24 38.34
C TYR A 484 -27.48 32.04 37.76
N PRO A 485 -26.97 30.81 37.93
CA PRO A 485 -27.64 29.62 37.46
C PRO A 485 -28.97 29.38 38.16
N ILE A 486 -30.01 29.12 37.37
CA ILE A 486 -31.37 28.88 37.86
C ILE A 486 -31.69 27.39 37.82
N ASN A 487 -31.53 26.77 36.65
CA ASN A 487 -31.72 25.33 36.48
C ASN A 487 -31.04 24.82 35.21
N VAL A 488 -30.85 23.50 35.16
CA VAL A 488 -30.43 22.80 33.96
C VAL A 488 -31.57 21.89 33.52
N THR A 489 -32.08 22.10 32.31
CA THR A 489 -33.11 21.24 31.72
C THR A 489 -32.50 20.31 30.69
N VAL A 490 -32.79 19.01 30.80
CA VAL A 490 -32.27 17.96 29.93
C VAL A 490 -33.40 17.33 29.13
N PHE A 491 -33.29 17.37 27.80
CA PHE A 491 -34.19 16.70 26.87
C PHE A 491 -33.49 15.51 26.23
N ASN A 492 -34.03 14.32 26.40
CA ASN A 492 -33.54 13.08 25.82
C ASN A 492 -34.72 12.19 25.40
N VAL A 493 -34.43 10.95 25.00
CA VAL A 493 -35.47 9.99 24.59
C VAL A 493 -36.44 9.59 25.70
N SER A 494 -36.11 9.83 26.98
CA SER A 494 -36.98 9.52 28.12
C SER A 494 -37.83 10.69 28.61
N SER A 495 -37.67 11.90 28.04
CA SER A 495 -38.40 13.12 28.41
C SER A 495 -39.90 13.07 28.06
N VAL A 496 -40.73 12.51 28.93
CA VAL A 496 -42.17 12.28 28.67
C VAL A 496 -42.90 13.56 28.23
N ASN A 497 -43.65 13.47 27.12
CA ASN A 497 -44.43 14.56 26.52
C ASN A 497 -43.63 15.83 26.21
N GLY A 498 -42.31 15.72 25.99
CA GLY A 498 -41.45 16.87 25.72
C GLY A 498 -41.16 17.72 26.96
N GLN A 499 -41.52 17.25 28.16
CA GLN A 499 -41.10 17.86 29.42
C GLN A 499 -39.69 17.33 29.72
N GLY A 500 -38.69 18.21 29.62
CA GLY A 500 -37.32 17.89 29.98
C GLY A 500 -37.19 17.62 31.48
N TYR A 501 -36.16 16.86 31.87
CA TYR A 501 -35.81 16.71 33.28
C TYR A 501 -35.15 17.99 33.77
N VAL A 502 -35.75 18.63 34.78
CA VAL A 502 -35.24 19.86 35.37
C VAL A 502 -34.41 19.49 36.59
N TYR A 503 -33.15 19.94 36.59
CA TYR A 503 -32.26 19.91 37.74
C TYR A 503 -32.20 21.33 38.29
N GLU A 504 -32.64 21.53 39.53
CA GLU A 504 -32.64 22.81 40.23
C GLU A 504 -31.46 22.85 41.23
N PRO A 505 -30.26 23.24 40.79
CA PRO A 505 -29.08 23.30 41.63
C PRO A 505 -29.18 24.46 42.62
N LEU A 506 -28.54 24.31 43.78
CA LEU A 506 -28.15 25.45 44.57
C LEU A 506 -26.84 26.02 43.98
N PRO A 507 -26.82 27.27 43.49
CA PRO A 507 -25.60 27.86 42.96
C PRO A 507 -24.48 27.79 44.01
N SER A 508 -23.25 27.50 43.56
CA SER A 508 -22.04 27.28 44.37
C SER A 508 -21.94 25.99 45.22
N LEU A 509 -23.02 25.21 45.40
CA LEU A 509 -22.97 23.94 46.16
C LEU A 509 -22.77 22.69 45.29
N GLY A 510 -22.90 22.84 43.97
CA GLY A 510 -22.29 21.93 43.01
C GLY A 510 -22.91 20.53 42.88
N ASN A 511 -24.21 20.38 43.13
CA ASN A 511 -24.87 19.07 43.02
C ASN A 511 -26.03 19.10 42.04
N TYR A 512 -25.71 19.07 40.75
CA TYR A 512 -26.64 19.17 39.62
C TYR A 512 -27.14 17.79 39.15
N GLY A 513 -26.75 16.72 39.83
CA GLY A 513 -27.08 15.35 39.47
C GLY A 513 -26.28 14.79 38.29
N ASN A 514 -26.64 13.56 37.91
CA ASN A 514 -25.98 12.83 36.85
C ASN A 514 -26.87 12.73 35.62
N ILE A 515 -26.30 12.95 34.43
CA ILE A 515 -26.97 12.81 33.15
C ILE A 515 -26.41 11.57 32.44
N TYR A 516 -27.28 10.61 32.13
CA TYR A 516 -26.92 9.40 31.43
C TYR A 516 -27.16 9.51 29.91
N ILE A 517 -26.12 9.33 29.12
CA ILE A 517 -26.15 9.50 27.66
C ILE A 517 -26.50 8.17 26.96
N ASN A 518 -27.80 7.95 26.78
CA ASN A 518 -28.37 6.78 26.07
C ASN A 518 -29.04 7.12 24.73
N SER A 519 -29.13 8.39 24.41
CA SER A 519 -29.75 8.91 23.20
C SER A 519 -29.14 10.27 22.91
N PRO A 520 -29.46 10.89 21.74
CA PRO A 520 -29.17 12.31 21.58
C PRO A 520 -29.77 13.07 22.77
N THR A 521 -29.04 14.07 23.25
CA THR A 521 -29.41 14.80 24.47
C THR A 521 -29.25 16.29 24.23
N ILE A 522 -30.26 17.08 24.58
CA ILE A 522 -30.21 18.55 24.53
C ILE A 522 -30.19 19.04 25.98
N ILE A 523 -29.13 19.74 26.35
CA ILE A 523 -28.97 20.35 27.67
C ILE A 523 -29.17 21.85 27.50
N ILE A 524 -30.11 22.42 28.25
CA ILE A 524 -30.32 23.87 28.31
C ILE A 524 -30.00 24.32 29.72
N ASN A 525 -28.95 25.12 29.86
CA ASN A 525 -28.57 25.76 31.11
C ASN A 525 -29.25 27.13 31.20
N TYR A 526 -30.19 27.29 32.12
CA TYR A 526 -30.91 28.54 32.36
C TYR A 526 -30.17 29.34 33.42
N GLN A 527 -29.77 30.56 33.06
CA GLN A 527 -29.15 31.48 34.01
C GLN A 527 -29.85 32.83 33.93
N GLU A 528 -30.08 33.41 35.09
CA GLU A 528 -30.60 34.74 35.26
C GLU A 528 -29.41 35.66 35.59
N TRP A 529 -29.38 36.85 35.01
CA TRP A 529 -28.34 37.82 35.36
C TRP A 529 -28.67 38.49 36.69
N GLU A 530 -27.77 38.36 37.65
CA GLU A 530 -27.80 39.14 38.88
C GLU A 530 -26.83 40.32 38.80
N TYR A 531 -27.12 41.34 39.61
CA TYR A 531 -26.23 42.48 39.78
C TYR A 531 -25.16 42.16 40.82
N GLY A 532 -23.92 42.58 40.55
CA GLY A 532 -22.79 42.40 41.44
C GLY A 532 -22.65 43.50 42.48
N VAL A 533 -21.42 43.74 42.94
CA VAL A 533 -21.11 44.62 44.07
C VAL A 533 -21.48 46.08 43.77
N GLU A 534 -22.00 46.80 44.76
CA GLU A 534 -22.17 48.25 44.69
C GLU A 534 -20.80 48.94 44.72
N PRO A 535 -20.58 50.07 44.02
CA PRO A 535 -19.28 50.74 43.93
C PRO A 535 -18.59 51.09 45.27
N ASN A 536 -19.27 50.96 46.41
CA ASN A 536 -18.85 51.45 47.72
C ASN A 536 -18.98 50.43 48.88
N ASN A 537 -19.02 49.12 48.63
CA ASN A 537 -18.92 48.08 49.68
C ASN A 537 -17.75 47.12 49.45
#